data_AF-A0A1G6AX50-F1
#
_entry.id   AF-A0A1G6AX50-F1
#
_cell.length_a   1.000
_cell.length_b   1.000
_cell.length_c   1.000
_cell.angle_alpha   90.00
_cell.angle_beta   90.00
_cell.angle_gamma   90.00
#
_symmetry.space_group_name_H-M   'P 1'
#
loop_
_entity.id
_entity.type
_entity.pdbx_description
1 polymer ?
#
loop_
_entity_poly.entity_id
_entity_poly.type
_entity_poly.pdbx_seq_one_letter_code
_entity_poly.pdbx_strand_id
1 'polypeptide(L)' 'MVTWKKRLMVGLESLILFIYLDGCLLIFIRSIDGNGIYQTVTMKWTSFLYWTFGLIFLICCQLAGIILWKKSHEK' A
#
# COMPACT_ATOMS: atom_id res chain seq x y z
N MET A 1 -22.42 3.67 20.52
CA MET A 1 -21.27 4.58 20.28
C MET A 1 -20.22 3.90 19.38
N VAL A 2 -20.54 3.64 18.10
CA VAL A 2 -19.70 2.84 17.17
C VAL A 2 -19.06 3.71 16.07
N THR A 3 -18.97 5.03 16.26
CA THR A 3 -18.74 5.95 15.14
C THR A 3 -17.30 6.41 14.97
N TRP A 4 -16.53 6.58 16.05
CA TRP A 4 -15.16 7.13 15.94
C TRP A 4 -14.08 6.10 15.63
N LYS A 5 -14.04 4.97 16.34
CA LYS A 5 -13.03 3.92 16.14
C LYS A 5 -13.06 3.36 14.72
N LYS A 6 -14.25 3.09 14.19
CA LYS A 6 -14.46 2.59 12.83
C LYS A 6 -14.02 3.62 11.77
N ARG A 7 -14.27 4.91 12.02
CA ARG A 7 -13.91 6.01 11.10
C ARG A 7 -12.40 6.28 11.09
N LEU A 8 -11.74 6.21 12.24
CA LEU A 8 -10.28 6.27 12.34
C LEU A 8 -9.60 5.10 11.64
N MET A 9 -10.17 3.91 11.77
CA MET A 9 -9.64 2.71 11.12
C MET A 9 -9.70 2.82 9.59
N VAL A 10 -10.85 3.20 9.04
CA VAL A 10 -10.98 3.47 7.59
C VAL A 10 -10.04 4.59 7.15
N GLY A 11 -9.87 5.63 7.98
CA GLY A 11 -8.91 6.70 7.72
C GLY A 11 -7.46 6.21 7.63
N LEU A 12 -7.02 5.37 8.58
CA LEU A 12 -5.67 4.80 8.58
C LEU A 12 -5.43 3.86 7.39
N GLU A 13 -6.40 3.00 7.06
CA GLU A 13 -6.33 2.14 5.87
C GLU A 13 -6.17 2.98 4.59
N SER A 14 -6.94 4.07 4.48
CA SER A 14 -6.85 4.99 3.34
C SER A 14 -5.51 5.74 3.27
N LEU A 15 -4.94 6.11 4.43
CA LEU A 15 -3.64 6.78 4.52
C LEU A 15 -2.51 5.86 4.06
N ILE A 16 -2.53 4.59 4.52
CA ILE A 16 -1.56 3.56 4.11
C ILE A 16 -1.62 3.36 2.59
N LEU A 17 -2.82 3.31 2.03
CA LEU A 17 -3.02 3.16 0.59
C LEU A 17 -2.51 4.35 -0.21
N PHE A 18 -2.67 5.57 0.32
CA PHE A 18 -2.14 6.79 -0.30
C PHE A 18 -0.61 6.82 -0.31
N ILE A 19 0.02 6.48 0.81
CA ILE A 19 1.49 6.38 0.93
C ILE A 19 2.03 5.31 -0.02
N TYR A 20 1.36 4.17 -0.13
CA TYR A 20 1.73 3.12 -1.06
C TYR A 20 1.65 3.58 -2.52
N LEU A 21 0.58 4.27 -2.90
CA LEU A 21 0.40 4.79 -4.25
C LEU A 21 1.49 5.82 -4.61
N ASP A 22 1.81 6.71 -3.69
CA ASP A 22 2.88 7.71 -3.85
C ASP A 22 4.25 7.04 -4.00
N GLY A 23 4.56 6.05 -3.15
CA GLY A 23 5.78 5.26 -3.26
C GLY A 23 5.89 4.51 -4.59
N CYS A 24 4.80 3.94 -5.08
CA CYS A 24 4.75 3.31 -6.40
C CYS A 24 4.99 4.29 -7.53
N LEU A 25 4.42 5.50 -7.44
CA LEU A 25 4.61 6.56 -8.42
C LEU A 25 6.08 7.01 -8.49
N LEU A 26 6.71 7.20 -7.33
CA LEU A 26 8.13 7.57 -7.25
C LEU A 26 9.05 6.49 -7.84
N ILE A 27 8.77 5.22 -7.55
CA ILE A 27 9.51 4.09 -8.12
C ILE A 27 9.30 4.04 -9.63
N PHE A 28 8.08 4.29 -10.10
CA PHE A 28 7.74 4.29 -11.52
C PHE A 28 8.49 5.41 -12.26
N ILE A 29 8.39 6.66 -11.79
CA ILE A 29 9.05 7.83 -12.38
C ILE A 29 10.57 7.65 -12.39
N ARG A 30 11.15 7.05 -11.35
CA ARG A 30 12.60 6.82 -11.27
C ARG A 30 13.10 5.70 -12.19
N SER A 31 12.22 4.76 -12.55
CA SER A 31 12.56 3.59 -13.35
C SER A 31 12.43 3.82 -14.86
N ILE A 32 11.65 4.83 -15.25
CA ILE A 32 11.41 5.23 -16.65
C ILE A 32 12.26 6.42 -17.07
N ASP A 33 12.78 6.39 -18.30
CA ASP A 33 13.47 7.50 -18.95
C ASP A 33 12.46 8.53 -19.52
N GLY A 34 12.93 9.66 -20.05
CA GLY A 34 12.10 10.75 -20.60
C GLY A 34 11.14 10.33 -21.73
N ASN A 35 11.37 9.17 -22.36
CA ASN A 35 10.49 8.55 -23.36
C ASN A 35 9.49 7.53 -22.76
N GLY A 36 9.43 7.37 -21.43
CA GLY A 36 8.55 6.41 -20.75
C GLY A 36 9.01 4.95 -20.85
N ILE A 37 10.27 4.70 -21.24
CA ILE A 37 10.86 3.36 -21.35
C ILE A 37 11.71 3.09 -20.11
N TYR A 38 11.61 1.87 -19.56
CA TYR A 38 12.48 1.44 -18.47
C TYR A 38 13.96 1.54 -18.87
N GLN A 39 14.77 2.24 -18.06
CA GLN A 39 16.20 2.44 -18.37
C GLN A 39 16.97 1.12 -18.52
N THR A 40 16.61 0.10 -17.73
CA THR A 40 17.24 -1.23 -17.82
C THR A 40 16.23 -2.35 -17.51
N VAL A 41 16.50 -3.56 -17.99
CA VAL A 41 15.73 -4.77 -17.66
C VAL A 41 15.74 -5.03 -16.15
N THR A 42 16.87 -4.79 -15.49
CA THR A 42 17.00 -4.91 -14.03
C THR A 42 16.06 -3.96 -13.30
N MET A 43 16.02 -2.68 -13.68
CA MET A 43 15.11 -1.71 -13.05
C MET A 43 13.63 -2.07 -13.24
N LYS A 44 13.26 -2.64 -14.39
CA LYS A 44 11.90 -3.15 -14.63
C LYS A 44 11.52 -4.23 -13.61
N TRP A 45 12.39 -5.22 -13.39
CA TRP A 45 12.17 -6.28 -12.41
C TRP A 45 12.21 -5.76 -10.96
N THR A 46 13.13 -4.85 -10.65
CA THR A 46 13.22 -4.23 -9.32
C THR A 46 11.95 -3.46 -8.98
N SER A 47 11.45 -2.60 -9.89
CA SER A 47 10.20 -1.88 -9.71
C SER A 47 9.01 -2.82 -9.54
N PHE A 48 8.96 -3.91 -10.32
CA PHE A 48 7.91 -4.92 -10.20
C PHE A 48 7.95 -5.64 -8.84
N LEU A 49 9.14 -5.97 -8.33
CA LEU A 49 9.31 -6.59 -7.03
C LEU A 49 8.89 -5.65 -5.89
N TYR A 50 9.33 -4.38 -5.91
CA TYR A 50 8.91 -3.40 -4.91
C TYR A 50 7.39 -3.18 -4.92
N TRP A 51 6.80 -3.09 -6.11
CA TRP A 51 5.36 -2.98 -6.27
C TRP A 51 4.63 -4.18 -5.65
N THR A 52 5.09 -5.40 -5.97
CA THR A 52 4.53 -6.65 -5.43
C THR A 52 4.67 -6.75 -3.92
N PHE A 53 5.85 -6.40 -3.38
CA PHE A 53 6.08 -6.36 -1.94
C PHE A 53 5.15 -5.39 -1.22
N GLY A 54 4.94 -4.20 -1.78
CA GLY A 54 4.03 -3.24 -1.19
C GLY A 54 2.55 -3.65 -1.30
N LEU A 55 2.13 -4.38 -2.36
CA LEU A 55 0.81 -5.00 -2.41
C LEU A 55 0.62 -6.02 -1.28
N ILE A 56 1.60 -6.90 -1.08
CA ILE A 56 1.57 -7.91 -0.01
C ILE A 56 1.49 -7.22 1.35
N PHE A 57 2.28 -6.17 1.56
CA PHE A 57 2.26 -5.38 2.79
C PHE A 57 0.88 -4.74 3.04
N LEU A 58 0.28 -4.17 2.00
CA LEU A 58 -1.03 -3.52 2.08
C LEU A 58 -2.15 -4.52 2.44
N ILE A 59 -2.13 -5.71 1.82
CA ILE A 59 -3.04 -6.80 2.16
C ILE A 59 -2.84 -7.25 3.61
N CYS A 60 -1.60 -7.38 4.07
CA CYS A 60 -1.30 -7.71 5.47
C CYS A 60 -1.83 -6.65 6.44
N CYS A 61 -1.67 -5.36 6.14
CA CYS A 61 -2.22 -4.26 6.95
C CYS A 61 -3.76 -4.32 7.02
N GLN A 62 -4.42 -4.51 5.88
CA GLN A 62 -5.89 -4.64 5.83
C GLN A 62 -6.40 -5.84 6.62
N LEU A 63 -5.75 -7.00 6.51
CA LEU A 63 -6.09 -8.20 7.26
C LEU A 63 -5.87 -7.99 8.77
N ALA A 64 -4.76 -7.38 9.17
CA ALA A 64 -4.49 -7.03 10.56
C ALA A 64 -5.56 -6.07 11.11
N GLY A 65 -5.96 -5.09 10.32
CA GLY A 65 -7.09 -4.22 10.62
C GLY A 65 -8.37 -5.03 10.88
N ILE A 66 -8.79 -5.88 9.94
CA ILE A 66 -10.00 -6.69 10.08
C ILE A 66 -9.95 -7.58 11.34
N ILE A 67 -8.81 -8.21 11.64
CA ILE A 67 -8.63 -9.05 12.82
C ILE A 67 -8.75 -8.22 14.11
N LEU A 68 -8.10 -7.05 14.17
CA LEU A 68 -8.18 -6.15 15.32
C LEU A 68 -9.60 -5.64 15.54
N TRP A 69 -10.32 -5.34 14.45
CA TRP A 69 -11.72 -4.93 14.52
C TRP A 69 -12.61 -6.05 15.05
N LYS A 70 -12.44 -7.27 14.54
CA LYS A 70 -13.19 -8.46 14.99
C LYS A 70 -12.96 -8.71 16.50
N LYS A 71 -11.70 -8.68 16.94
CA LYS A 71 -11.33 -8.84 18.36
C LYS A 71 -11.91 -7.74 19.26
N SER A 72 -12.15 -6.54 18.74
CA SER A 72 -12.78 -5.45 19.49
C SER A 72 -14.31 -5.56 19.59
N HIS A 73 -14.95 -6.41 18.77
CA HIS A 73 -16.40 -6.64 18.78
C HIS A 73 -16.81 -7.92 19.54
N GLU A 74 -15.85 -8.81 19.80
CA GLU A 74 -16.04 -10.05 20.59
C GLU A 74 -15.90 -9.81 22.12
N LYS A 75 -15.50 -8.61 22.54
CA LYS A 75 -15.43 -8.16 23.94
C LYS A 75 -16.56 -7.17 24.24
#